data_AF-A0A9Q0ZKI3-F1
#
_entry.id   AF-A0A9Q0ZKI3-F1
#
_cell.length_a   1.000
_cell.length_b   1.000
_cell.length_c   1.000
_cell.angle_alpha   90.00
_cell.angle_beta   90.00
_cell.angle_gamma   90.00
#
_symmetry.space_group_name_H-M   'P 1'
#
loop_
_entity.id
_entity.type
_entity.pdbx_description
1 polymer ?
#
loop_
_entity_poly.entity_id
_entity_poly.type
_entity_poly.pdbx_seq_one_letter_code
_entity_poly.pdbx_strand_id
1 'polypeptide(L)'
;MLLTFLTSVGQWYGRCYGCLLEERTGLLEIKALIDPNSVQGELSDWMDEKEGSGNCCEWSGIECDNSTRRVIHLSLNGAYDWSLGDWVLNASMFLPFKELQSLDLSRNGLVGCSENQGLNVLSSRFEETGETISQRNSIQ
;
A
#
# COMPACT_ATOMS: atom_id res chain seq x y z
N MET A 1 -41.71 -22.26 21.95
CA MET A 1 -41.17 -20.92 21.66
C MET A 1 -39.65 -20.99 21.73
N LEU A 2 -39.01 -21.21 20.59
CA LEU A 2 -37.56 -21.15 20.45
C LEU A 2 -37.18 -19.68 20.23
N LEU A 3 -36.52 -19.06 21.20
CA LEU A 3 -35.98 -17.72 21.07
C LEU A 3 -34.68 -17.81 20.26
N THR A 4 -34.72 -17.39 19.00
CA THR A 4 -33.53 -17.16 18.19
C THR A 4 -32.83 -15.91 18.71
N PHE A 5 -31.76 -16.10 19.49
CA PHE A 5 -30.83 -15.04 19.82
C PHE A 5 -29.98 -14.72 18.58
N LEU A 6 -30.54 -13.88 17.71
CA LEU A 6 -29.76 -13.00 16.85
C LEU A 6 -29.19 -11.89 17.73
N THR A 7 -28.17 -12.21 18.52
CA THR A 7 -27.19 -11.19 18.88
C THR A 7 -26.07 -11.38 17.90
N SER A 8 -26.09 -10.54 16.87
CA SER A 8 -24.89 -10.12 16.15
C SER A 8 -23.72 -10.19 17.12
N VAL A 9 -22.79 -11.11 16.89
CA VAL A 9 -21.48 -11.00 17.52
C VAL A 9 -20.98 -9.67 17.00
N GLY A 10 -21.21 -8.64 17.82
CA GLY A 10 -20.86 -7.27 17.53
C GLY A 10 -19.40 -7.31 17.13
N GLN A 11 -19.16 -6.83 15.94
CA GLN A 11 -17.89 -6.75 15.25
C GLN A 11 -16.94 -5.85 16.03
N TRP A 12 -16.43 -6.36 17.16
CA TRP A 12 -15.67 -5.59 18.14
C TRP A 12 -14.66 -6.49 18.84
N TYR A 13 -13.65 -6.94 18.08
CA TYR A 13 -12.30 -7.10 18.59
C TYR A 13 -11.36 -6.80 17.43
N GLY A 14 -10.73 -5.62 17.44
CA GLY A 14 -9.68 -5.28 16.47
C GLY A 14 -9.59 -3.84 15.97
N ARG A 15 -10.14 -2.83 16.66
CA ARG A 15 -9.68 -1.43 16.43
C ARG A 15 -8.38 -1.21 17.22
N CYS A 16 -7.38 -2.03 16.96
CA CYS A 16 -6.05 -1.95 17.57
C CYS A 16 -5.14 -1.20 16.59
N TYR A 17 -4.92 0.09 16.87
CA TYR A 17 -3.93 1.02 16.27
C TYR A 17 -3.19 0.48 15.02
N GLY A 18 -3.69 0.80 13.82
CA GLY A 18 -3.16 0.24 12.57
C GLY A 18 -3.91 0.73 11.33
N CYS A 19 -3.35 0.46 10.14
CA CYS A 19 -4.11 0.30 8.90
C CYS A 19 -4.77 -1.10 8.88
N LEU A 20 -5.65 -1.38 7.91
CA LEU A 20 -6.31 -2.69 7.83
C LEU A 20 -5.31 -3.83 7.57
N LEU A 21 -5.65 -5.04 8.01
CA LEU A 21 -4.80 -6.23 7.82
C LEU A 21 -4.49 -6.49 6.35
N GLU A 22 -5.46 -6.30 5.46
CA GLU A 22 -5.27 -6.47 4.02
C GLU A 22 -4.33 -5.42 3.43
N GLU A 23 -4.40 -4.18 3.90
CA GLU A 23 -3.50 -3.10 3.48
C GLU A 23 -2.08 -3.33 4.01
N ARG A 24 -1.95 -3.70 5.28
CA ARG A 24 -0.67 -4.11 5.87
C ARG A 24 -0.03 -5.25 5.09
N THR A 25 -0.81 -6.27 4.75
CA THR A 25 -0.33 -7.41 3.97
C THR A 25 0.14 -6.97 2.59
N GLY A 26 -0.64 -6.12 1.91
CA GLY A 26 -0.25 -5.54 0.62
C GLY A 26 1.05 -4.73 0.69
N LEU A 27 1.28 -3.96 1.76
CA LEU A 27 2.53 -3.22 1.96
C LEU A 27 3.73 -4.16 2.11
N LEU A 28 3.60 -5.22 2.92
CA LEU A 28 4.68 -6.19 3.09
C LEU A 28 4.95 -7.00 1.82
N GLU A 29 3.92 -7.31 1.03
CA GLU A 29 4.07 -7.92 -0.30
C GLU A 29 4.80 -6.98 -1.27
N ILE A 30 4.47 -5.69 -1.28
CA ILE A 30 5.19 -4.69 -2.08
C ILE A 30 6.67 -4.66 -1.69
N LYS A 31 6.99 -4.55 -0.39
CA LYS A 31 8.38 -4.56 0.09
C LYS A 31 9.12 -5.82 -0.35
N ALA A 32 8.51 -7.00 -0.22
CA ALA A 32 9.13 -8.24 -0.66
C ALA A 32 9.40 -8.31 -2.17
N LEU A 33 8.66 -7.55 -2.99
CA LEU A 33 8.85 -7.48 -4.44
C LEU A 33 9.89 -6.47 -4.88
N ILE A 34 9.95 -5.30 -4.22
CA ILE A 34 10.74 -4.17 -4.70
C ILE A 34 11.99 -3.88 -3.87
N ASP A 35 12.03 -4.33 -2.62
CA ASP A 35 13.13 -4.07 -1.68
C ASP A 35 13.36 -5.26 -0.71
N PRO A 36 13.56 -6.49 -1.22
CA PRO A 36 13.49 -7.72 -0.42
C PRO A 36 14.59 -7.85 0.65
N ASN A 37 15.75 -7.25 0.43
CA ASN A 37 16.95 -7.47 1.25
C ASN A 37 17.38 -6.25 2.07
N SER A 38 16.62 -5.16 2.01
CA SER A 38 17.10 -3.88 2.53
C SER A 38 16.77 -3.70 4.00
N VAL A 39 17.82 -3.37 4.74
CA VAL A 39 17.78 -3.08 6.18
C VAL A 39 17.91 -1.56 6.44
N GLN A 40 18.26 -0.78 5.42
CA GLN A 40 18.51 0.67 5.52
C GLN A 40 17.84 1.49 4.40
N GLY A 41 16.95 0.87 3.63
CA GLY A 41 16.23 1.51 2.53
C GLY A 41 15.00 2.29 2.98
N GLU A 42 14.32 2.87 2.00
CA GLU A 42 13.11 3.69 2.19
C GLU A 42 11.96 2.91 2.84
N LEU A 43 11.97 1.57 2.74
CA LEU A 43 10.97 0.68 3.34
C LEU A 43 11.48 -0.06 4.59
N SER A 44 12.61 0.36 5.16
CA SER A 44 13.28 -0.37 6.25
C SER A 44 12.41 -0.54 7.51
N ASP A 45 11.52 0.41 7.80
CA ASP A 45 10.62 0.42 8.96
C ASP A 45 9.30 -0.36 8.75
N TRP A 46 9.05 -0.85 7.53
CA TRP A 46 7.90 -1.72 7.24
C TRP A 46 8.16 -3.12 7.78
N MET A 47 7.60 -3.45 8.96
CA MET A 47 7.87 -4.69 9.69
C MET A 47 6.62 -5.54 9.93
N ASP A 48 6.77 -6.86 10.00
CA ASP A 48 5.67 -7.77 10.36
C ASP A 48 5.34 -7.70 11.87
N GLU A 49 4.11 -8.06 12.23
CA GLU A 49 3.60 -8.07 13.62
C GLU A 49 4.46 -8.92 14.57
N LYS A 50 5.12 -9.95 14.02
CA LYS A 50 6.03 -10.83 14.77
C LYS A 50 7.34 -10.15 15.19
N GLU A 51 7.73 -9.08 14.50
CA GLU A 51 8.95 -8.31 14.79
C GLU A 51 8.64 -6.94 15.43
N GLY A 52 7.40 -6.48 15.37
CA GLY A 52 6.90 -5.34 16.14
C GLY A 52 5.40 -5.09 15.92
N SER A 53 4.70 -4.63 16.96
CA SER A 53 3.28 -4.21 16.89
C SER A 53 3.09 -2.87 16.16
N GLY A 54 3.79 -2.67 15.04
CA GLY A 54 3.86 -1.38 14.35
C GLY A 54 2.56 -1.08 13.62
N ASN A 55 1.94 0.05 13.94
CA ASN A 55 0.87 0.65 13.17
C ASN A 55 1.43 1.08 11.80
N CYS A 56 1.02 0.46 10.69
CA CYS A 56 1.49 0.80 9.34
C CYS A 56 1.28 2.27 8.97
N CYS A 57 0.32 2.97 9.58
CA CYS A 57 0.15 4.41 9.37
C CYS A 57 1.28 5.27 9.96
N GLU A 58 2.21 4.67 10.71
CA GLU A 58 3.42 5.32 11.24
C GLU A 58 4.66 4.98 10.42
N TRP A 59 4.54 4.11 9.41
CA TRP A 59 5.65 3.79 8.53
C TRP A 59 5.98 4.95 7.60
N SER A 60 7.26 5.08 7.26
CA SER A 60 7.75 6.02 6.28
C SER A 60 7.01 5.86 4.95
N GLY A 61 6.62 6.99 4.38
CA GLY A 61 5.90 7.05 3.10
C GLY A 61 4.41 6.67 3.18
N ILE A 62 3.83 6.45 4.36
CA ILE A 62 2.41 6.10 4.50
C ILE A 62 1.64 7.22 5.20
N GLU A 63 0.51 7.62 4.59
CA GLU A 63 -0.50 8.46 5.25
C GLU A 63 -1.82 7.69 5.31
N CYS A 64 -2.49 7.76 6.45
CA CYS A 64 -3.81 7.18 6.64
C CYS A 64 -4.85 8.25 6.97
N ASP A 65 -6.08 8.02 6.52
CA ASP A 65 -7.22 8.81 7.00
C ASP A 65 -7.46 8.55 8.50
N ASN A 66 -7.64 9.62 9.26
CA ASN A 66 -7.80 9.53 10.72
C ASN A 66 -9.13 8.91 11.15
N SER A 67 -10.15 8.93 10.30
CA SER A 67 -11.49 8.42 10.59
C SER A 67 -11.62 6.95 10.20
N THR A 68 -11.27 6.61 8.96
CA THR A 68 -11.40 5.27 8.39
C THR A 68 -10.21 4.37 8.72
N ARG A 69 -9.06 4.96 9.07
CA ARG A 69 -7.78 4.26 9.30
C ARG A 69 -7.28 3.51 8.07
N ARG A 70 -7.59 4.04 6.90
CA ARG A 70 -7.22 3.46 5.61
C ARG A 70 -6.06 4.23 5.01
N VAL A 71 -5.19 3.54 4.30
CA VAL A 71 -4.08 4.18 3.59
C VAL A 71 -4.64 5.06 2.48
N ILE A 72 -4.34 6.36 2.55
CA ILE A 72 -4.71 7.37 1.56
C ILE A 72 -3.50 7.87 0.76
N HIS A 73 -2.29 7.81 1.31
CA HIS A 73 -1.07 8.11 0.55
C HIS A 73 -0.06 6.98 0.71
N LEU A 74 0.56 6.61 -0.40
CA LEU A 74 1.66 5.66 -0.45
C LEU A 74 2.80 6.25 -1.28
N SER A 75 3.95 6.47 -0.64
CA SER A 75 5.19 6.83 -1.30
C SER A 75 6.13 5.63 -1.37
N LEU A 76 6.53 5.28 -2.59
CA LEU A 76 7.60 4.35 -2.89
C LEU A 76 8.80 5.08 -3.47
N ASN A 77 8.96 6.38 -3.17
CA ASN A 77 9.97 7.24 -3.79
C ASN A 77 11.39 6.68 -3.57
N GLY A 78 12.06 6.28 -4.65
CA GLY A 78 13.41 5.70 -4.57
C GLY A 78 13.51 4.38 -3.80
N ALA A 79 12.38 3.69 -3.58
CA ALA A 79 12.33 2.44 -2.82
C ALA A 79 12.75 1.20 -3.62
N TYR A 80 12.73 1.26 -4.96
CA TYR A 80 13.05 0.12 -5.80
C TYR A 80 14.55 -0.24 -5.73
N ASP A 81 14.86 -1.49 -5.40
CA ASP A 81 16.21 -2.04 -5.46
C ASP A 81 16.64 -2.24 -6.91
N TRP A 82 17.51 -1.35 -7.39
CA TRP A 82 18.01 -1.36 -8.77
C TRP A 82 18.86 -2.60 -9.10
N SER A 83 19.29 -3.38 -8.11
CA SER A 83 19.97 -4.65 -8.34
C SER A 83 19.04 -5.74 -8.89
N LEU A 84 17.71 -5.56 -8.77
CA LEU A 84 16.70 -6.46 -9.32
C LEU A 84 16.49 -6.30 -10.83
N GLY A 85 17.09 -5.28 -11.44
CA GLY A 85 17.02 -5.01 -12.88
C GLY A 85 15.96 -3.99 -13.27
N ASP A 86 15.35 -4.16 -14.44
CA ASP A 86 14.34 -3.25 -14.96
C ASP A 86 13.01 -3.43 -14.21
N TRP A 87 12.44 -2.33 -13.70
CA TRP A 87 11.14 -2.38 -13.03
C TRP A 87 9.98 -2.14 -13.99
N VAL A 88 9.17 -3.19 -14.20
CA VAL A 88 7.85 -3.08 -14.84
C VAL A 88 6.77 -3.04 -13.76
N LEU A 89 6.01 -1.95 -13.70
CA LEU A 89 4.97 -1.76 -12.68
C LEU A 89 3.86 -2.80 -12.84
N ASN A 90 3.61 -3.57 -11.79
CA ASN A 90 2.42 -4.40 -11.68
C ASN A 90 1.36 -3.69 -10.82
N ALA A 91 0.45 -2.96 -11.46
CA ALA A 91 -0.59 -2.21 -10.75
C ALA A 91 -1.54 -3.05 -9.87
N SER A 92 -1.62 -4.38 -10.05
CA SER A 92 -2.47 -5.21 -9.20
C SER A 92 -2.02 -5.23 -7.74
N MET A 93 -0.75 -4.90 -7.45
CA MET A 93 -0.23 -4.83 -6.08
C MET A 93 -0.89 -3.75 -5.23
N PHE A 94 -1.55 -2.76 -5.87
CA PHE A 94 -2.22 -1.67 -5.16
C PHE A 94 -3.72 -1.91 -4.91
N LEU A 95 -4.27 -3.05 -5.34
CA LEU A 95 -5.68 -3.39 -5.15
C LEU A 95 -6.15 -3.43 -3.68
N PRO A 96 -5.32 -3.81 -2.68
CA PRO A 96 -5.72 -3.78 -1.28
C PRO A 96 -6.09 -2.38 -0.76
N PHE A 97 -5.47 -1.32 -1.31
CA PHE A 97 -5.61 0.05 -0.83
C PHE A 97 -6.84 0.74 -1.44
N LYS A 98 -8.05 0.38 -0.98
CA LYS A 98 -9.30 0.84 -1.62
C LYS A 98 -9.56 2.35 -1.51
N GLU A 99 -8.94 3.01 -0.53
CA GLU A 99 -9.07 4.45 -0.31
C GLU A 99 -7.78 5.19 -0.68
N LEU A 100 -6.87 4.55 -1.43
CA LEU A 100 -5.64 5.20 -1.87
C LEU A 100 -5.95 6.40 -2.75
N GLN A 101 -5.46 7.55 -2.31
CA GLN A 101 -5.64 8.85 -2.93
C GLN A 101 -4.40 9.36 -3.64
N SER A 102 -3.22 8.90 -3.24
CA SER A 102 -1.98 9.38 -3.84
C SER A 102 -0.92 8.30 -3.83
N LEU A 103 -0.24 8.17 -4.96
CA LEU A 103 0.82 7.19 -5.17
C LEU A 103 2.06 7.91 -5.75
N ASP A 104 3.16 7.93 -5.01
CA ASP A 104 4.45 8.44 -5.49
C ASP A 104 5.38 7.31 -5.88
N LEU A 105 5.66 7.20 -7.19
CA LEU A 105 6.57 6.21 -7.77
C LEU A 105 7.87 6.87 -8.28
N SER A 106 8.12 8.13 -7.92
CA SER A 106 9.27 8.87 -8.40
C SER A 106 10.61 8.21 -8.02
N ARG A 107 11.65 8.47 -8.83
CA ARG A 107 13.02 7.99 -8.58
C ARG A 107 13.22 6.47 -8.56
N ASN A 108 12.27 5.70 -9.07
CA ASN A 108 12.39 4.24 -9.14
C ASN A 108 12.83 3.67 -10.50
N GLY A 109 13.00 4.51 -11.52
CA GLY A 109 13.48 4.04 -12.84
C GLY A 109 12.52 3.08 -13.56
N LEU A 110 11.21 3.29 -13.43
CA LEU A 110 10.19 2.51 -14.13
C LEU A 110 10.42 2.50 -15.65
N VAL A 111 10.48 1.30 -16.24
CA VAL A 111 10.63 1.13 -17.69
C VAL A 111 9.31 0.86 -18.41
N GLY A 112 8.24 0.57 -17.65
CA GLY A 112 6.91 0.32 -18.20
C GLY A 112 5.90 -0.12 -17.15
N CYS A 113 4.69 -0.43 -17.61
CA CYS A 113 3.58 -0.93 -16.80
C CYS A 113 2.99 -2.18 -17.45
N SER A 114 2.75 -3.23 -16.67
CA SER A 114 2.10 -4.46 -17.16
C SER A 114 0.61 -4.23 -17.29
N GLU A 115 0.03 -4.38 -18.49
CA GLU A 115 -1.44 -4.33 -18.65
C GLU A 115 -2.13 -5.39 -17.79
N ASN A 116 -2.79 -4.96 -16.72
CA ASN A 116 -3.53 -5.82 -15.81
C ASN A 116 -4.77 -5.12 -15.26
N GLN A 117 -5.68 -5.89 -14.67
CA GLN A 117 -6.94 -5.37 -14.11
C GLN A 117 -6.70 -4.25 -13.08
N GLY A 118 -5.56 -4.25 -12.38
CA GLY A 118 -5.17 -3.22 -11.43
C GLY A 118 -5.01 -1.83 -12.05
N LEU A 119 -4.49 -1.73 -13.28
CA LEU A 119 -4.37 -0.42 -13.96
C LEU A 119 -5.72 0.22 -14.22
N ASN A 120 -6.70 -0.55 -14.71
CA ASN A 120 -8.03 -0.03 -14.98
C ASN A 120 -8.70 0.46 -13.69
N VAL A 121 -8.57 -0.30 -12.61
CA VAL A 121 -9.13 0.05 -11.28
C VAL A 121 -8.45 1.27 -10.67
N LEU A 122 -7.13 1.41 -10.82
CA LEU A 122 -6.40 2.57 -10.31
C LEU A 122 -6.72 3.82 -11.15
N SER A 123 -6.71 3.72 -12.48
CA SER A 123 -7.02 4.85 -13.38
C SER A 123 -8.40 5.41 -13.09
N SER A 124 -9.43 4.55 -13.01
CA SER A 124 -10.79 5.00 -12.70
C SER A 124 -10.89 5.70 -11.35
N ARG A 125 -10.11 5.24 -10.35
CA ARG A 125 -10.15 5.83 -9.01
C ARG A 125 -9.53 7.22 -8.98
N PHE A 126 -8.35 7.40 -9.58
CA PHE A 126 -7.68 8.71 -9.61
C PHE A 126 -8.41 9.73 -10.50
N GLU A 127 -9.14 9.28 -11.52
CA GLU A 127 -10.00 10.13 -12.35
C GLU A 127 -11.24 10.64 -11.59
N GLU A 128 -11.82 9.83 -10.71
CA GLU A 128 -13.01 10.19 -9.91
C GLU A 128 -12.69 11.18 -8.79
N THR A 129 -11.47 11.17 -8.26
CA THR A 129 -11.08 11.94 -7.06
C THR A 129 -10.28 13.21 -7.37
N GLY A 130 -9.81 13.41 -8.61
CA GLY A 130 -8.98 14.56 -8.98
C GLY A 130 -7.55 14.49 -8.44
N GLU A 131 -7.07 13.26 -8.22
CA GLU A 131 -5.82 12.96 -7.53
C GLU A 131 -4.64 12.67 -8.47
N THR A 132 -3.42 12.61 -7.93
CA THR A 132 -2.18 12.60 -8.73
C THR A 132 -1.31 11.37 -8.45
N ILE A 133 -1.00 10.63 -9.52
CA ILE A 133 0.16 9.73 -9.54
C ILE A 133 1.39 10.60 -9.83
N SER A 134 2.34 10.67 -8.88
CA SER A 134 3.60 11.36 -9.12
C SER A 134 4.61 10.39 -9.72
N GLN A 135 4.95 10.61 -10.98
CA GLN A 135 6.10 9.98 -11.64
C GLN A 135 7.04 11.08 -12.14
N ARG A 136 8.19 11.25 -11.49
CA ARG A 136 9.35 11.85 -12.16
C ARG A 136 10.13 10.76 -12.86
N ASN A 137 10.00 10.72 -14.19
CA ASN A 137 10.94 9.97 -15.02
C ASN A 137 12.32 10.62 -14.90
N SER A 138 13.34 9.83 -14.56
CA SER A 138 14.72 10.20 -14.85
C SER A 138 14.83 10.26 -16.36
N ILE A 139 14.79 11.47 -16.92
CA ILE A 139 15.16 11.71 -18.30
C ILE A 139 16.61 11.24 -18.44
N GLN A 140 16.80 10.32 -19.37
CA GLN A 140 18.07 9.70 -19.75
C GLN A 140 19.13 10.73 -20.10
#